data_AF-A0A1M5NZ42-F1
#
_entry.id   AF-A0A1M5NZ42-F1
#
_cell.length_a   1.000
_cell.length_b   1.000
_cell.length_c   1.000
_cell.angle_alpha   90.00
_cell.angle_beta   90.00
_cell.angle_gamma   90.00
#
_symmetry.space_group_name_H-M   'P 1'
#
loop_
_entity.id
_entity.type
_entity.pdbx_description
1 polymer ?
#
loop_
_entity_poly.entity_id
_entity_poly.type
_entity_poly.pdbx_seq_one_letter_code
_entity_poly.pdbx_strand_id
1 'polypeptide(L)'
;MRRSTPSATAQNVALARAHLTHTGVLHDPWARTMLRPRWAVIARAPRRRPFARWGRSTAFTLVAARTRFYDDAVRSAVDQGVRQVVVLAAGYDSRAWRLARPGVRFFEVDHPATRADKRRRAPAGGPRFGSVDLETEPLDRALLAAGLATDEPALFTVEGLTMYLGERRVRALLTALGRLGGQEAGWRSTSG
;
A
#
# COMPACT_ATOMS: atom_id res chain seq x y z
N MET A 1 15.21 5.69 4.77
CA MET A 1 15.34 4.21 4.75
C MET A 1 16.82 3.80 4.54
N ARG A 2 17.28 2.59 4.91
CA ARG A 2 18.62 2.13 4.49
C ARG A 2 18.59 1.81 2.99
N ARG A 3 19.38 2.54 2.19
CA ARG A 3 19.33 2.63 0.71
C ARG A 3 19.36 1.30 -0.08
N SER A 4 19.65 0.17 0.55
CA SER A 4 19.77 -1.14 -0.12
C SER A 4 18.93 -2.27 0.49
N THR A 5 18.11 -2.01 1.50
CA THR A 5 17.39 -3.09 2.22
C THR A 5 15.87 -2.91 2.17
N PRO A 6 15.09 -4.00 1.97
CA PRO A 6 13.64 -3.94 2.03
C PRO A 6 13.13 -3.46 3.39
N SER A 7 12.05 -2.68 3.38
CA SER A 7 11.50 -2.04 4.59
C SER A 7 11.10 -3.05 5.68
N ALA A 8 11.71 -2.91 6.87
CA ALA A 8 11.34 -3.67 8.05
C ALA A 8 9.98 -3.24 8.61
N THR A 9 9.67 -1.94 8.57
CA THR A 9 8.36 -1.42 8.98
C THR A 9 7.24 -1.99 8.12
N ALA A 10 7.44 -2.04 6.79
CA ALA A 10 6.44 -2.63 5.89
C ALA A 10 6.20 -4.12 6.18
N GLN A 11 7.25 -4.87 6.56
CA GLN A 11 7.11 -6.26 7.00
C GLN A 11 6.38 -6.39 8.35
N ASN A 12 6.60 -5.48 9.30
CA ASN A 12 5.81 -5.43 10.54
C ASN A 12 4.32 -5.21 10.25
N VAL A 13 3.98 -4.28 9.35
CA VAL A 13 2.58 -4.03 8.98
C VAL A 13 1.98 -5.25 8.26
N ALA A 14 2.71 -5.88 7.35
CA ALA A 14 2.25 -7.12 6.71
C ALA A 14 2.06 -8.27 7.70
N LEU A 15 2.95 -8.41 8.69
CA LEU A 15 2.82 -9.39 9.76
C LEU A 15 1.56 -9.10 10.61
N ALA A 16 1.29 -7.83 10.90
CA ALA A 16 0.09 -7.43 11.61
C ALA A 16 -1.18 -7.80 10.82
N ARG A 17 -1.23 -7.48 9.52
CA ARG A 17 -2.36 -7.86 8.66
C ARG A 17 -2.52 -9.38 8.54
N ALA A 18 -1.42 -10.14 8.44
CA ALA A 18 -1.47 -11.61 8.44
C ALA A 18 -2.09 -12.17 9.72
N HIS A 19 -1.79 -11.57 10.88
CA HIS A 19 -2.40 -11.96 12.14
C HIS A 19 -3.86 -11.53 12.23
N LEU A 20 -4.21 -10.32 11.79
CA LEU A 20 -5.59 -9.83 11.72
C LEU A 20 -6.46 -10.70 10.80
N THR A 21 -5.89 -11.22 9.71
CA THR A 21 -6.54 -12.22 8.85
C THR A 21 -6.78 -13.51 9.61
N HIS A 22 -5.78 -14.01 10.34
CA HIS A 22 -5.91 -15.23 11.14
C HIS A 22 -6.97 -15.12 12.24
N THR A 23 -7.15 -13.94 12.84
CA THR A 23 -8.16 -13.70 13.89
C THR A 23 -9.51 -13.23 13.34
N GLY A 24 -9.69 -13.19 12.02
CA GLY A 24 -10.96 -12.80 11.38
C GLY A 24 -11.29 -11.31 11.41
N VAL A 25 -10.34 -10.44 11.78
CA VAL A 25 -10.56 -8.98 11.83
C VAL A 25 -10.38 -8.34 10.45
N LEU A 26 -9.44 -8.83 9.65
CA LEU A 26 -9.25 -8.38 8.26
C LEU A 26 -9.36 -9.57 7.31
N HIS A 27 -9.48 -9.28 6.01
CA HIS A 27 -9.34 -10.26 4.95
C HIS A 27 -8.19 -9.87 4.02
N ASP A 28 -6.97 -10.21 4.43
CA ASP A 28 -5.76 -10.09 3.61
C ASP A 28 -5.08 -11.47 3.49
N PRO A 29 -5.47 -12.29 2.49
CA PRO A 29 -4.92 -13.63 2.31
C PRO A 29 -3.46 -13.63 1.83
N TRP A 30 -2.98 -12.50 1.30
CA TRP A 30 -1.65 -12.38 0.69
C TRP A 30 -0.60 -11.83 1.65
N ALA A 31 -0.99 -11.17 2.75
CA ALA A 31 -0.07 -10.62 3.74
C ALA A 31 1.00 -11.62 4.20
N ARG A 32 0.61 -12.88 4.44
CA ARG A 32 1.51 -13.93 4.92
C ARG A 32 2.50 -14.41 3.84
N THR A 33 2.09 -14.46 2.57
CA THR A 33 2.97 -14.93 1.48
C THR A 33 4.08 -13.92 1.18
N MET A 34 3.79 -12.63 1.41
CA MET A 34 4.73 -11.53 1.22
C MET A 34 5.75 -11.36 2.36
N LEU A 35 5.71 -12.19 3.41
CA LEU A 35 6.67 -12.12 4.52
C LEU A 35 8.04 -12.69 4.13
N ARG A 36 9.10 -12.06 4.63
CA ARG A 36 10.46 -12.62 4.61
C ARG A 36 10.56 -13.77 5.63
N PRO A 37 11.47 -14.75 5.45
CA PRO A 37 11.51 -15.95 6.29
C PRO A 37 11.47 -15.68 7.80
N ARG A 38 12.28 -14.72 8.29
CA ARG A 38 12.30 -14.34 9.72
C ARG A 38 10.93 -13.89 10.26
N TRP A 39 10.12 -13.23 9.43
CA TRP A 39 8.79 -12.73 9.80
C TRP A 39 7.73 -13.81 9.63
N ALA A 40 7.86 -14.65 8.61
CA ALA A 40 6.98 -15.80 8.38
C ALA A 40 7.02 -16.81 9.54
N VAL A 41 8.19 -17.00 10.17
CA VAL A 41 8.33 -17.81 11.39
C VAL A 41 7.49 -17.24 12.54
N ILE A 42 7.51 -15.91 12.74
CA ILE A 42 6.69 -15.24 13.77
C ILE A 42 5.20 -15.44 13.48
N ALA A 43 4.78 -15.27 12.21
CA ALA A 43 3.39 -15.47 11.79
C ALA A 43 2.87 -16.91 12.01
N ARG A 44 3.75 -17.91 12.09
CA ARG A 44 3.39 -19.32 12.35
C ARG A 44 3.18 -19.64 13.83
N ALA A 45 3.62 -18.78 14.74
CA ALA A 45 3.53 -19.01 16.18
C ALA A 45 2.81 -17.86 16.92
N PRO A 46 1.56 -17.51 16.55
CA PRO A 46 0.88 -16.33 17.07
C PRO A 46 0.57 -16.41 18.58
N ARG A 47 0.58 -17.62 19.16
CA ARG A 47 0.34 -17.85 20.59
C ARG A 47 1.54 -17.51 21.50
N ARG A 48 2.71 -17.16 20.93
CA ARG A 48 3.85 -16.72 21.75
C ARG A 48 3.50 -15.40 22.44
N ARG A 49 3.69 -15.35 23.77
CA ARG A 49 3.31 -14.22 24.65
C ARG A 49 3.65 -12.81 24.11
N PRO A 50 4.84 -12.51 23.56
CA PRO A 50 5.12 -11.17 23.01
C PRO A 50 4.23 -10.83 21.82
N PHE A 51 3.92 -11.78 20.95
CA PHE A 51 3.05 -11.57 19.79
C PHE A 51 1.59 -11.40 20.20
N ALA A 52 1.11 -12.20 21.16
CA ALA A 52 -0.23 -12.07 21.70
C ALA A 52 -0.46 -10.76 22.48
N ARG A 53 0.58 -10.18 23.10
CA ARG A 53 0.52 -8.84 23.71
C ARG A 53 0.54 -7.74 22.63
N TRP A 54 1.38 -7.91 21.60
CA TRP A 54 1.45 -6.98 20.48
C TRP A 54 0.15 -6.94 19.66
N GLY A 55 -0.52 -8.08 19.44
CA GLY A 55 -1.82 -8.17 18.79
C GLY A 55 -2.97 -7.49 19.55
N ARG A 56 -2.74 -7.12 20.83
CA ARG A 56 -3.68 -6.34 21.66
C ARG A 56 -3.25 -4.87 21.84
N SER A 57 -2.21 -4.43 21.12
CA SER A 57 -1.72 -3.06 21.22
C SER A 57 -2.52 -2.09 20.35
N THR A 58 -2.56 -0.83 20.74
CA THR A 58 -3.17 0.26 19.95
C THR A 58 -2.60 0.35 18.54
N ALA A 59 -1.30 0.06 18.36
CA ALA A 59 -0.66 0.02 17.04
C ALA A 59 -1.29 -1.05 16.12
N PHE A 60 -1.74 -2.17 16.68
CA PHE A 60 -2.36 -3.25 15.92
C PHE A 60 -3.80 -2.90 15.52
N THR A 61 -4.58 -2.33 16.45
CA THR A 61 -5.91 -1.79 16.16
C THR A 61 -5.85 -0.69 15.10
N LEU A 62 -4.83 0.17 15.16
CA LEU A 62 -4.59 1.20 14.15
C LEU A 62 -4.35 0.58 12.76
N VAL A 63 -3.57 -0.51 12.66
CA VAL A 63 -3.39 -1.21 11.37
C VAL A 63 -4.73 -1.75 10.85
N ALA A 64 -5.57 -2.31 11.72
CA ALA A 64 -6.89 -2.82 11.32
C ALA A 64 -7.79 -1.69 10.78
N ALA A 65 -7.97 -0.63 11.58
CA ALA A 65 -8.81 0.50 11.21
C ALA A 65 -8.30 1.20 9.94
N ARG A 66 -6.99 1.46 9.88
CA ARG A 66 -6.35 2.09 8.71
C ARG A 66 -6.50 1.23 7.46
N THR A 67 -6.29 -0.09 7.56
CA THR A 67 -6.46 -0.98 6.40
C THR A 67 -7.89 -0.89 5.87
N ARG A 68 -8.90 -1.00 6.74
CA ARG A 68 -10.32 -0.89 6.34
C ARG A 68 -10.66 0.45 5.71
N PHE A 69 -10.23 1.56 6.33
CA PHE A 69 -10.48 2.90 5.80
C PHE A 69 -9.99 3.06 4.35
N TYR A 70 -8.75 2.68 4.07
CA TYR A 70 -8.21 2.77 2.70
C TYR A 70 -8.87 1.76 1.76
N ASP A 71 -9.32 0.60 2.24
CA ASP A 71 -10.03 -0.37 1.41
C ASP A 71 -11.39 0.15 0.97
N ASP A 72 -12.11 0.77 1.88
CA ASP A 72 -13.43 1.33 1.61
C ASP A 72 -13.30 2.54 0.68
N ALA A 73 -12.27 3.36 0.84
CA ALA A 73 -11.94 4.43 -0.11
C ALA A 73 -11.64 3.88 -1.52
N VAL A 74 -10.84 2.80 -1.63
CA VAL A 74 -10.54 2.16 -2.93
C VAL A 74 -11.79 1.58 -3.56
N ARG A 75 -12.61 0.84 -2.80
CA ARG A 75 -13.86 0.27 -3.31
C ARG A 75 -14.81 1.37 -3.77
N SER A 76 -15.05 2.38 -2.93
CA SER A 76 -15.92 3.51 -3.24
C SER A 76 -15.50 4.24 -4.51
N ALA A 77 -14.20 4.58 -4.64
CA ALA A 77 -13.71 5.23 -5.86
C ALA A 77 -13.89 4.37 -7.12
N VAL A 78 -13.60 3.07 -7.02
CA VAL A 78 -13.78 2.12 -8.13
C VAL A 78 -15.25 1.97 -8.50
N ASP A 79 -16.14 1.89 -7.52
CA ASP A 79 -17.59 1.79 -7.74
C ASP A 79 -18.16 3.11 -8.32
N GLN A 80 -17.53 4.25 -8.03
CA GLN A 80 -17.79 5.56 -8.66
C GLN A 80 -17.14 5.72 -10.05
N GLY A 81 -16.47 4.68 -10.57
CA GLY A 81 -15.96 4.64 -11.95
C GLY A 81 -14.48 4.95 -12.10
N VAL A 82 -13.72 5.20 -11.03
CA VAL A 82 -12.26 5.34 -11.12
C VAL A 82 -11.64 4.03 -11.62
N ARG A 83 -10.82 4.11 -12.67
CA ARG A 83 -10.16 2.95 -13.29
C ARG A 83 -8.66 2.86 -13.01
N GLN A 84 -8.09 3.84 -12.30
CA GLN A 84 -6.68 3.85 -11.93
C GLN A 84 -6.52 4.01 -10.41
N VAL A 85 -5.91 3.03 -9.75
CA VAL A 85 -5.63 3.08 -8.31
C VAL A 85 -4.12 3.04 -8.10
N VAL A 86 -3.59 4.06 -7.44
CA VAL A 86 -2.16 4.24 -7.21
C VAL A 86 -1.86 4.10 -5.72
N VAL A 87 -1.02 3.12 -5.36
CA VAL A 87 -0.53 2.93 -3.99
C VAL A 87 0.90 3.42 -3.89
N LEU A 88 1.09 4.53 -3.18
CA LEU A 88 2.41 5.13 -2.95
C LEU A 88 3.08 4.51 -1.73
N ALA A 89 4.39 4.26 -1.83
CA ALA A 89 5.17 3.54 -0.82
C ALA A 89 4.49 2.21 -0.42
N ALA A 90 4.12 1.42 -1.45
CA ALA A 90 3.22 0.28 -1.31
C ALA A 90 3.69 -0.80 -0.34
N GLY A 91 4.97 -0.85 0.03
CA GLY A 91 5.51 -1.79 1.01
C GLY A 91 5.20 -3.23 0.61
N TYR A 92 4.37 -3.88 1.40
CA TYR A 92 3.82 -5.21 1.11
C TYR A 92 2.29 -5.19 1.14
N ASP A 93 1.67 -4.08 0.71
CA ASP A 93 0.23 -3.96 0.45
C ASP A 93 -0.23 -5.07 -0.52
N SER A 94 -1.44 -5.56 -0.37
CA SER A 94 -2.03 -6.60 -1.21
C SER A 94 -3.31 -6.17 -1.93
N ARG A 95 -3.69 -4.88 -1.87
CA ARG A 95 -4.91 -4.34 -2.48
C ARG A 95 -5.05 -4.69 -3.95
N ALA A 96 -3.96 -4.61 -4.72
CA ALA A 96 -3.95 -4.94 -6.14
C ALA A 96 -4.36 -6.39 -6.46
N TRP A 97 -4.29 -7.31 -5.48
CA TRP A 97 -4.73 -8.70 -5.65
C TRP A 97 -6.11 -8.96 -5.03
N ARG A 98 -6.41 -8.37 -3.86
CA ARG A 98 -7.66 -8.64 -3.14
C ARG A 98 -8.82 -7.71 -3.50
N LEU A 99 -8.53 -6.53 -4.07
CA LEU A 99 -9.52 -5.54 -4.53
C LEU A 99 -9.51 -5.41 -6.07
N ALA A 100 -8.87 -6.35 -6.78
CA ALA A 100 -8.85 -6.35 -8.23
C ALA A 100 -10.27 -6.41 -8.80
N ARG A 101 -10.54 -5.61 -9.84
CA ARG A 101 -11.80 -5.58 -10.58
C ARG A 101 -11.50 -5.49 -12.09
N PRO A 102 -12.31 -6.11 -12.96
CA PRO A 102 -12.15 -5.94 -14.41
C PRO A 102 -12.12 -4.47 -14.81
N GLY A 103 -11.19 -4.10 -15.68
CA GLY A 103 -11.02 -2.73 -16.15
C GLY A 103 -10.35 -1.75 -15.17
N VAL A 104 -10.03 -2.17 -13.94
CA VAL A 104 -9.30 -1.34 -12.97
C VAL A 104 -7.82 -1.69 -12.97
N ARG A 105 -6.96 -0.69 -13.15
CA ARG A 105 -5.51 -0.82 -13.15
C ARG A 105 -4.95 -0.36 -11.82
N PHE A 106 -4.21 -1.24 -11.15
CA PHE A 106 -3.46 -0.89 -9.95
C PHE A 106 -2.02 -0.55 -10.33
N PHE A 107 -1.51 0.52 -9.73
CA PHE A 107 -0.12 0.95 -9.83
C PHE A 107 0.47 0.97 -8.42
N GLU A 108 1.68 0.44 -8.28
CA GLU A 108 2.41 0.50 -7.03
C GLU A 108 3.77 1.11 -7.26
N VAL A 109 4.12 2.08 -6.41
CA VAL A 109 5.46 2.67 -6.40
C VAL A 109 6.06 2.54 -5.02
N ASP A 110 7.34 2.19 -4.98
CA ASP A 110 8.09 2.08 -3.74
C ASP A 110 9.59 2.14 -4.06
N HIS A 111 10.39 2.26 -3.01
CA HIS A 111 11.83 2.18 -3.03
C HIS A 111 12.29 0.89 -3.74
N PRO A 112 13.33 0.94 -4.61
CA PRO A 112 13.76 -0.19 -5.44
C PRO A 112 13.94 -1.52 -4.68
N ALA A 113 14.55 -1.47 -3.50
CA ALA A 113 14.80 -2.65 -2.67
C ALA A 113 13.50 -3.33 -2.16
N THR A 114 12.54 -2.55 -1.64
CA THR A 114 11.26 -3.10 -1.14
C THR A 114 10.43 -3.64 -2.29
N ARG A 115 10.31 -2.87 -3.38
CA ARG A 115 9.59 -3.28 -4.60
C ARG A 115 10.14 -4.59 -5.17
N ALA A 116 11.47 -4.71 -5.29
CA ALA A 116 12.10 -5.92 -5.81
C ALA A 116 11.86 -7.14 -4.91
N ASP A 117 11.88 -6.96 -3.58
CA ASP A 117 11.57 -8.05 -2.65
C ASP A 117 10.10 -8.44 -2.66
N LYS A 118 9.19 -7.48 -2.71
CA LYS A 118 7.75 -7.74 -2.87
C LYS A 118 7.48 -8.55 -4.13
N ARG A 119 8.02 -8.15 -5.28
CA ARG A 119 7.78 -8.84 -6.57
C ARG A 119 8.21 -10.31 -6.56
N ARG A 120 9.26 -10.67 -5.80
CA ARG A 120 9.69 -12.06 -5.64
C ARG A 120 8.76 -12.91 -4.78
N ARG A 121 7.92 -12.29 -3.94
CA ARG A 121 7.08 -12.96 -2.93
C ARG A 121 5.60 -12.89 -3.23
N ALA A 122 5.18 -11.85 -3.94
CA ALA A 122 3.81 -11.63 -4.33
C ALA A 122 3.33 -12.75 -5.25
N PRO A 123 2.02 -13.08 -5.23
CA PRO A 123 1.45 -13.99 -6.21
C PRO A 123 1.55 -13.39 -7.62
N ALA A 124 1.40 -14.24 -8.63
CA ALA A 124 1.36 -13.81 -10.03
C ALA A 124 0.22 -12.82 -10.29
N GLY A 125 0.36 -12.00 -11.34
CA GLY A 125 -0.53 -10.88 -11.61
C GLY A 125 -0.34 -9.71 -10.64
N GLY A 126 -1.35 -8.86 -10.53
CA GLY A 126 -1.35 -7.71 -9.63
C GLY A 126 -1.00 -6.38 -10.33
N PRO A 127 -0.29 -5.46 -9.65
CA PRO A 127 -0.14 -4.09 -10.10
C PRO A 127 0.97 -3.91 -11.12
N ARG A 128 0.93 -2.77 -11.82
CA ARG A 128 2.08 -2.24 -12.56
C ARG A 128 3.03 -1.55 -11.58
N PHE A 129 4.30 -1.93 -11.61
CA PHE A 129 5.28 -1.48 -10.62
C PHE A 129 6.15 -0.31 -11.14
N GLY A 130 6.16 0.82 -10.42
CA GLY A 130 7.18 1.86 -10.55
C GLY A 130 8.25 1.76 -9.46
N SER A 131 9.48 2.17 -9.77
CA SER A 131 10.56 2.30 -8.78
C SER A 131 10.82 3.76 -8.51
N VAL A 132 10.85 4.17 -7.24
CA VAL A 132 11.22 5.54 -6.86
C VAL A 132 11.64 5.58 -5.40
N ASP A 133 12.75 6.23 -5.09
CA ASP A 133 13.05 6.68 -3.75
C ASP A 133 12.39 8.05 -3.50
N LEU A 134 11.23 8.07 -2.85
CA LEU A 134 10.46 9.29 -2.59
C LEU A 134 11.19 10.31 -1.69
N GLU A 135 12.27 9.91 -1.00
CA GLU A 135 13.12 10.83 -0.24
C GLU A 135 14.00 11.68 -1.18
N THR A 136 14.33 11.17 -2.38
CA THR A 136 15.36 11.75 -3.25
C THR A 136 14.90 12.05 -4.67
N GLU A 137 13.96 11.28 -5.21
CA GLU A 137 13.55 11.27 -6.62
C GLU A 137 12.10 11.79 -6.83
N PRO A 138 11.78 12.33 -8.01
CA PRO A 138 10.42 12.73 -8.37
C PRO A 138 9.53 11.52 -8.67
N LEU A 139 8.26 11.59 -8.23
CA LEU A 139 7.27 10.52 -8.40
C LEU A 139 6.83 10.34 -9.87
N ASP A 140 6.66 11.44 -10.60
CA ASP A 140 6.00 11.52 -11.90
C ASP A 140 6.58 10.50 -12.90
N ARG A 141 7.92 10.46 -13.01
CA ARG A 141 8.63 9.57 -13.92
C ARG A 141 8.30 8.10 -13.68
N ALA A 142 8.21 7.68 -12.42
CA ALA A 142 7.96 6.29 -12.07
C ALA A 142 6.54 5.84 -12.41
N LEU A 143 5.55 6.72 -12.23
CA LEU A 143 4.15 6.44 -12.54
C LEU A 143 3.87 6.48 -14.05
N LEU A 144 4.40 7.48 -14.76
CA LEU A 144 4.27 7.57 -16.21
C LEU A 144 4.94 6.37 -16.91
N ALA A 145 6.13 5.97 -16.47
CA ALA A 145 6.80 4.78 -17.00
C ALA A 145 6.05 3.48 -16.67
N ALA A 146 5.30 3.43 -15.58
CA ALA A 146 4.40 2.31 -15.26
C ALA A 146 3.10 2.33 -16.09
N GLY A 147 2.87 3.39 -16.87
CA GLY A 147 1.72 3.56 -17.77
C GLY A 147 0.48 4.14 -17.08
N LEU A 148 0.66 5.00 -16.08
CA LEU A 148 -0.43 5.83 -15.55
C LEU A 148 -0.85 6.84 -16.62
N ALA A 149 -2.13 6.88 -16.96
CA ALA A 149 -2.71 7.86 -17.88
C ALA A 149 -3.10 9.12 -17.10
N THR A 150 -2.63 10.31 -17.52
CA THR A 150 -2.88 11.58 -16.81
C THR A 150 -4.16 12.28 -17.24
N ASP A 151 -4.79 11.80 -18.30
CA ASP A 151 -6.09 12.22 -18.83
C ASP A 151 -7.26 11.42 -18.24
N GLU A 152 -6.98 10.37 -17.46
CA GLU A 152 -7.98 9.56 -16.74
C GLU A 152 -7.93 9.82 -15.22
N PRO A 153 -9.09 9.86 -14.53
CA PRO A 153 -9.12 9.99 -13.07
C PRO A 153 -8.36 8.86 -12.36
N ALA A 154 -7.63 9.21 -11.30
CA ALA A 154 -6.90 8.25 -10.48
C ALA A 154 -7.12 8.48 -8.98
N LEU A 155 -7.26 7.39 -8.22
CA LEU A 155 -7.22 7.42 -6.75
C LEU A 155 -5.78 7.20 -6.29
N PHE A 156 -5.25 8.11 -5.46
CA PHE A 156 -3.94 7.94 -4.82
C PHE A 156 -4.08 7.62 -3.34
N THR A 157 -3.48 6.53 -2.89
CA THR A 157 -3.39 6.20 -1.47
C THR A 157 -1.98 6.49 -0.94
N VAL A 158 -1.91 7.33 0.09
CA VAL A 158 -0.67 7.72 0.78
C VAL A 158 -0.69 7.15 2.20
N GLU A 159 -0.59 5.82 2.33
CA GLU A 159 -0.69 5.13 3.62
C GLU A 159 0.69 5.00 4.30
N GLY A 160 0.84 5.53 5.52
CA GLY A 160 2.03 5.25 6.33
C GLY A 160 3.34 5.80 5.74
N LEU A 161 3.28 6.91 5.01
CA LEU A 161 4.42 7.49 4.29
C LEU A 161 4.87 8.84 4.85
N THR A 162 3.96 9.79 5.04
CA THR A 162 4.31 11.21 5.24
C THR A 162 5.15 11.47 6.48
N MET A 163 5.04 10.64 7.54
CA MET A 163 5.88 10.73 8.74
C MET A 163 7.36 10.38 8.51
N TYR A 164 7.70 9.81 7.34
CA TYR A 164 9.07 9.47 6.96
C TYR A 164 9.69 10.46 5.97
N LEU A 165 8.93 11.47 5.53
CA LEU A 165 9.37 12.47 4.57
C LEU A 165 9.53 13.83 5.25
N GLY A 166 10.57 14.57 4.88
CA GLY A 166 10.68 15.97 5.25
C GLY A 166 9.58 16.81 4.58
N GLU A 167 9.20 17.94 5.18
CA GLU A 167 8.10 18.79 4.73
C GLU A 167 8.19 19.15 3.23
N ARG A 168 9.38 19.54 2.76
CA ARG A 168 9.62 19.86 1.34
C ARG A 168 9.25 18.70 0.41
N ARG A 169 9.52 17.46 0.83
CA ARG A 169 9.17 16.25 0.05
C ARG A 169 7.67 15.95 0.10
N VAL A 170 7.01 16.17 1.24
CA VAL A 170 5.55 16.07 1.33
C VAL A 170 4.87 17.08 0.40
N ARG A 171 5.31 18.35 0.40
CA ARG A 171 4.77 19.37 -0.52
C ARG A 171 4.99 18.98 -1.97
N ALA A 172 6.20 18.57 -2.34
CA ALA A 172 6.50 18.12 -3.70
C ALA A 172 5.64 16.92 -4.13
N LEU A 173 5.42 15.96 -3.21
CA LEU A 173 4.54 14.82 -3.42
C LEU A 173 3.11 15.29 -3.74
N LEU A 174 2.50 16.12 -2.88
CA LEU A 174 1.14 16.62 -3.10
C LEU A 174 1.01 17.41 -4.41
N THR A 175 2.01 18.23 -4.76
CA THR A 175 2.06 18.94 -6.05
C THR A 175 2.17 17.99 -7.24
N ALA A 176 2.87 16.86 -7.11
CA ALA A 176 2.90 15.82 -8.14
C ALA A 176 1.53 15.13 -8.28
N LEU A 177 0.88 14.79 -7.17
CA LEU A 177 -0.45 14.15 -7.20
C LEU A 177 -1.50 15.03 -7.87
N GLY A 178 -1.51 16.34 -7.58
CA GLY A 178 -2.42 17.28 -8.25
C GLY A 178 -2.21 17.39 -9.75
N ARG A 179 -0.97 17.19 -10.24
CA ARG A 179 -0.67 17.18 -11.68
C ARG A 179 -1.01 15.84 -12.35
N LEU A 180 -0.91 14.73 -11.63
CA LEU A 180 -1.11 13.38 -12.16
C LEU A 180 -2.55 12.88 -12.08
N GLY A 181 -3.41 13.52 -11.27
CA GLY A 181 -4.73 12.99 -10.95
C GLY A 181 -5.82 13.08 -12.00
N GLY A 182 -5.53 13.66 -13.18
CA GLY A 182 -6.56 13.92 -14.19
C GLY A 182 -7.64 14.89 -13.70
N GLN A 183 -8.61 15.21 -14.56
CA GLN A 183 -9.75 16.04 -14.19
C GLN A 183 -10.56 15.35 -13.06
N GLU A 184 -11.09 16.14 -12.12
CA GLU A 184 -11.80 15.63 -10.94
C GLU A 184 -12.96 14.70 -11.33
N ALA A 185 -12.85 13.42 -11.00
CA ALA A 185 -14.05 12.60 -10.81
C ALA A 185 -14.68 13.10 -9.51
N GLY A 186 -15.77 13.86 -9.60
CA GLY A 186 -16.41 14.54 -8.48
C GLY A 186 -16.59 13.65 -7.25
N TRP A 187 -15.59 13.67 -6.36
CA TRP A 187 -15.57 12.89 -5.13
C TRP A 187 -16.59 13.51 -4.18
N ARG A 188 -17.76 12.89 -4.09
CA ARG A 188 -18.74 13.19 -3.06
C ARG A 188 -18.44 12.27 -1.89
N SER A 189 -17.93 12.84 -0.80
CA SER A 189 -17.83 12.14 0.48
C SER A 189 -19.20 11.60 0.87
N THR A 190 -19.41 10.29 0.76
CA THR A 190 -20.58 9.61 1.34
C THR A 190 -20.31 9.43 2.83
N SER A 191 -20.22 10.52 3.56
CA SER A 191 -20.38 10.52 5.00
C SER A 191 -21.88 10.63 5.27
N GLY A 192 -22.53 9.47 5.38
CA GLY A 192 -23.86 9.29 5.95
C GLY A 192 -23.75 8.67 7.34
#